data_AF-A0A7Y4WPH8-F1
#
_entry.id   AF-A0A7Y4WPH8-F1
#
_cell.length_a   1.000
_cell.length_b   1.000
_cell.length_c   1.000
_cell.angle_alpha   90.00
_cell.angle_beta   90.00
_cell.angle_gamma   90.00
#
_symmetry.space_group_name_H-M   'P 1'
#
loop_
_entity.id
_entity.type
_entity.pdbx_description
1 polymer ?
#
loop_
_entity_poly.entity_id
_entity_poly.type
_entity_poly.pdbx_seq_one_letter_code
_entity_poly.pdbx_strand_id
1 'polypeptide(L)'
;MTLSRRSVLKSLAGFASTFAAVAHAPFAAAQPRSLVTGKYRFPHGVASGDPQPDGVVLWTRVEAMEGNNDYINVRVQISRAPGFTEIVLDETMATTPASDHTLRLVV
;
A
#
# COMPACT_ATOMS: atom_id res chain seq x y z
N MET A 1 -37.20 3.71 -20.28
CA MET A 1 -36.25 4.70 -20.84
C MET A 1 -34.99 3.96 -21.26
N THR A 2 -34.75 3.78 -22.56
CA THR A 2 -33.57 3.03 -23.04
C THR A 2 -32.38 3.98 -23.15
N LEU A 3 -31.40 3.83 -22.26
CA LEU A 3 -30.15 4.59 -22.32
C LEU A 3 -29.32 4.10 -23.52
N SER A 4 -29.04 4.99 -24.48
CA SER A 4 -28.16 4.67 -25.61
C SER A 4 -26.71 5.04 -25.29
N ARG A 5 -25.74 4.30 -25.87
CA ARG A 5 -24.30 4.59 -25.77
C ARG A 5 -23.97 6.05 -26.10
N ARG A 6 -24.67 6.63 -27.09
CA ARG A 6 -24.52 8.03 -27.50
C ARG A 6 -25.03 9.01 -26.44
N SER A 7 -26.06 8.64 -25.67
CA SER A 7 -26.57 9.44 -24.56
C SER A 7 -25.58 9.48 -23.39
N VAL A 8 -24.94 8.35 -23.08
CA VAL A 8 -23.94 8.23 -22.00
C VAL A 8 -22.66 9.04 -22.31
N LEU A 9 -22.19 9.00 -23.56
CA LEU A 9 -21.00 9.77 -23.97
C LEU A 9 -21.23 11.28 -23.92
N LYS A 10 -22.43 11.76 -24.25
CA LYS A 10 -22.78 13.18 -24.15
C LYS A 10 -22.83 13.67 -22.70
N SER A 11 -23.30 12.84 -21.76
CA SER A 11 -23.29 13.20 -20.33
C SER A 11 -21.87 13.24 -19.76
N LEU A 12 -20.97 12.34 -20.17
CA LEU A 12 -19.57 12.32 -19.70
C LEU A 12 -18.77 13.56 -20.14
N ALA A 13 -19.00 14.06 -21.36
CA ALA A 13 -18.35 15.29 -21.84
C ALA A 13 -18.73 16.53 -21.02
N GLY A 14 -19.89 16.53 -20.34
CA GLY A 14 -20.34 17.64 -19.49
C GLY A 14 -19.66 17.73 -18.12
N PHE A 15 -19.02 16.66 -17.64
CA PHE A 15 -18.32 16.63 -16.34
C PHE A 15 -16.84 17.01 -16.42
N ALA A 16 -16.31 17.27 -17.62
CA ALA A 16 -14.90 17.64 -17.81
C ALA A 16 -14.52 18.97 -17.14
N SER A 17 -15.50 19.84 -16.85
CA SER A 17 -15.27 21.17 -16.27
C SER A 17 -15.03 21.16 -14.76
N THR A 18 -15.39 20.11 -14.03
CA THR A 18 -15.24 20.07 -12.56
C THR A 18 -13.84 19.66 -12.10
N PHE A 19 -13.04 19.04 -12.97
CA PHE A 19 -11.68 18.59 -12.60
C PHE A 19 -10.65 19.74 -12.52
N ALA A 20 -10.92 20.85 -13.21
CA ALA A 20 -10.01 22.01 -13.23
C ALA A 20 -9.96 22.76 -11.88
N ALA A 21 -10.99 22.66 -11.03
CA ALA A 21 -11.06 23.43 -9.78
C ALA A 21 -10.29 22.79 -8.60
N VAL A 22 -9.94 21.50 -8.68
CA VAL A 22 -9.23 20.76 -7.60
C VAL A 22 -7.76 20.47 -7.95
N ALA A 23 -7.33 20.77 -9.18
CA ALA A 23 -5.96 20.56 -9.64
C ALA A 23 -4.90 21.47 -8.96
N HIS A 24 -5.32 22.41 -8.11
CA HIS A 24 -4.43 23.32 -7.37
C HIS A 24 -4.14 22.89 -5.93
N ALA A 25 -4.64 21.73 -5.47
CA ALA A 25 -4.13 21.16 -4.24
C ALA A 25 -2.65 20.82 -4.44
N PRO A 26 -1.70 21.40 -3.66
CA PRO A 26 -0.32 21.01 -3.76
C PRO A 26 -0.23 19.54 -3.36
N PHE A 27 0.02 18.66 -4.32
CA PHE A 27 0.45 17.31 -4.01
C PHE A 27 1.78 17.47 -3.27
N ALA A 28 1.77 17.22 -1.96
CA ALA A 28 2.98 17.22 -1.17
C ALA A 28 3.88 16.14 -1.76
N ALA A 29 4.88 16.56 -2.55
CA ALA A 29 5.87 15.65 -3.07
C ALA A 29 6.49 14.93 -1.87
N ALA A 30 6.42 13.59 -1.89
CA ALA A 30 7.04 12.78 -0.87
C ALA A 30 8.52 13.16 -0.79
N GLN A 31 8.94 13.66 0.37
CA GLN A 31 10.35 13.94 0.63
C GLN A 31 11.12 12.63 0.51
N PRO A 32 12.24 12.57 -0.23
CA PRO A 32 13.05 11.37 -0.32
C PRO A 32 13.52 11.02 1.10
N ARG A 33 12.98 9.93 1.64
CA ARG A 33 13.39 9.43 2.94
C ARG A 33 14.72 8.71 2.76
N SER A 34 15.73 9.11 3.53
CA SER A 34 17.01 8.39 3.58
C SER A 34 16.74 6.91 3.80
N LEU A 35 17.25 6.07 2.90
CA LEU A 35 17.14 4.62 3.03
C LEU A 35 17.88 4.21 4.30
N VAL A 36 17.17 3.58 5.22
CA VAL A 36 17.76 3.00 6.43
C VAL A 36 18.85 2.02 5.98
N THR A 37 20.07 2.22 6.48
CA THR A 37 21.20 1.31 6.31
C THR A 37 20.98 0.06 7.17
N GLY A 38 19.99 -0.75 6.78
CA GLY A 38 19.61 -1.99 7.47
C GLY A 38 20.04 -3.22 6.67
N LYS A 39 20.03 -4.40 7.31
CA LYS A 39 20.25 -5.69 6.66
C LYS A 39 19.19 -6.04 5.60
N TYR A 40 18.03 -5.38 5.66
CA TYR A 40 16.88 -5.63 4.82
C TYR A 40 16.34 -4.32 4.23
N ARG A 41 15.78 -4.40 3.02
CA ARG A 41 15.09 -3.29 2.35
C ARG A 41 13.71 -3.72 1.86
N PHE A 42 12.84 -2.75 1.63
CA PHE A 42 11.49 -2.94 1.07
C PHE A 42 11.42 -2.30 -0.32
N PRO A 43 11.87 -2.98 -1.38
CA PRO A 43 12.05 -2.36 -2.70
C PRO A 43 10.74 -1.85 -3.31
N HIS A 44 9.59 -2.36 -2.88
CA HIS A 44 8.26 -1.94 -3.31
C HIS A 44 7.46 -1.25 -2.20
N GLY A 45 8.11 -0.91 -1.09
CA GLY A 45 7.45 -0.33 0.08
C GLY A 45 6.45 -1.29 0.74
N VAL A 46 5.40 -0.71 1.30
CA VAL A 46 4.29 -1.40 1.98
C VAL A 46 2.98 -0.94 1.36
N ALA A 47 1.99 -1.84 1.33
CA ALA A 47 0.66 -1.54 0.80
C ALA A 47 -0.42 -2.15 1.69
N SER A 48 -1.61 -1.57 1.65
CA SER A 48 -2.84 -2.15 2.17
C SER A 48 -3.92 -2.19 1.08
N GLY A 49 -4.90 -3.09 1.21
CA GLY A 49 -5.98 -3.24 0.24
C GLY A 49 -7.09 -4.18 0.71
N ASP A 50 -8.10 -4.36 -0.14
CA ASP A 50 -9.28 -5.22 0.09
C ASP A 50 -9.93 -5.01 1.48
N PRO A 51 -10.36 -3.77 1.80
CA PRO A 51 -10.95 -3.49 3.10
C PRO A 51 -12.30 -4.19 3.27
N GLN A 52 -12.47 -4.81 4.44
CA GLN A 52 -13.71 -5.36 4.96
C GLN A 52 -14.21 -4.49 6.11
N PRO A 53 -15.46 -4.66 6.60
CA PRO A 53 -15.99 -3.86 7.72
C PRO A 53 -15.10 -3.86 8.97
N ASP A 54 -14.38 -4.95 9.19
CA ASP A 54 -13.51 -5.19 10.35
C ASP A 54 -12.11 -5.68 9.97
N GLY A 55 -11.73 -5.63 8.68
CA GLY A 55 -10.47 -6.21 8.23
C GLY A 55 -9.81 -5.54 7.02
N VAL A 56 -8.56 -5.89 6.78
CA VAL A 56 -7.77 -5.38 5.65
C VAL A 56 -6.66 -6.35 5.28
N VAL A 57 -6.24 -6.32 4.01
CA VAL A 57 -5.04 -7.02 3.57
C VAL A 57 -3.83 -6.09 3.66
N LEU A 58 -2.75 -6.58 4.27
CA LEU A 58 -1.42 -5.95 4.24
C LEU A 58 -0.50 -6.72 3.29
N TRP A 59 0.28 -5.98 2.51
CA TRP A 59 1.26 -6.54 1.58
C TRP A 59 2.61 -5.82 1.64
N THR A 60 3.68 -6.59 1.55
CA THR A 60 5.02 -6.06 1.31
C THR A 60 5.92 -7.12 0.65
N ARG A 61 7.05 -6.67 0.11
CA ARG A 61 8.16 -7.52 -0.31
C ARG A 61 9.42 -7.07 0.42
N VAL A 62 10.14 -8.00 1.03
CA VAL A 62 11.41 -7.74 1.72
C VAL A 62 12.58 -8.33 0.94
N GLU A 63 13.74 -7.70 1.01
CA GLU A 63 14.96 -8.20 0.37
C GLU A 63 16.15 -8.02 1.31
N ALA A 64 16.95 -9.08 1.51
CA ALA A 64 18.21 -8.98 2.24
C ALA A 64 19.27 -8.29 1.39
N MET A 65 19.95 -7.29 1.96
CA MET A 65 20.97 -6.51 1.22
C MET A 65 22.28 -7.27 1.01
N GLU A 66 22.59 -8.25 1.87
CA GLU A 66 23.82 -9.06 1.79
C GLU A 66 23.67 -10.28 0.84
N GLY A 67 22.61 -10.34 0.04
CA GLY A 67 22.40 -11.40 -0.95
C GLY A 67 22.03 -12.78 -0.36
N ASN A 68 21.75 -12.85 0.95
CA ASN A 68 21.21 -14.06 1.55
C ASN A 68 19.77 -14.28 1.06
N ASN A 69 19.52 -15.42 0.41
CA ASN A 69 18.21 -15.81 -0.09
C ASN A 69 17.57 -16.91 0.80
N ASP A 70 17.78 -16.86 2.11
CA ASP A 70 17.11 -17.74 3.08
C ASP A 70 15.80 -17.09 3.59
N TYR A 71 15.04 -17.75 4.46
CA TYR A 71 13.82 -17.19 5.04
C TYR A 71 14.09 -15.89 5.81
N ILE A 72 13.18 -14.92 5.68
CA ILE A 72 13.27 -13.61 6.34
C ILE A 72 12.09 -13.45 7.29
N ASN A 73 12.37 -13.27 8.57
CA ASN A 73 11.33 -12.94 9.55
C ASN A 73 10.98 -11.46 9.45
N VAL A 74 9.71 -11.17 9.14
CA VAL A 74 9.14 -9.84 9.04
C VAL A 74 8.18 -9.63 10.19
N ARG A 75 8.43 -8.60 11.00
CA ARG A 75 7.51 -8.15 12.04
C ARG A 75 6.49 -7.19 11.44
N VAL A 76 5.21 -7.44 11.69
CA VAL A 76 4.08 -6.64 11.23
C VAL A 76 3.36 -6.07 12.44
N GLN A 77 3.15 -4.75 12.44
CA GLN A 77 2.40 -4.06 13.50
C GLN A 77 1.29 -3.21 12.92
N ILE A 78 0.14 -3.18 13.61
CA ILE A 78 -0.97 -2.27 13.34
C ILE A 78 -1.24 -1.48 14.61
N SER A 79 -1.47 -0.18 14.47
CA SER A 79 -1.67 0.73 15.59
C SER A 79 -2.82 1.69 15.29
N ARG A 80 -3.57 2.07 16.33
CA ARG A 80 -4.55 3.17 16.26
C ARG A 80 -3.88 4.54 16.31
N ALA A 81 -2.68 4.61 16.88
CA ALA A 81 -1.90 5.83 17.01
C ALA A 81 -0.76 5.88 15.97
N PRO A 82 -0.54 7.02 15.27
CA PRO A 82 0.53 7.15 14.27
C PRO A 82 1.95 6.92 14.83
N GLY A 83 2.15 7.16 16.13
CA GLY A 83 3.41 6.90 16.83
C GLY A 83 3.61 5.46 17.28
N PHE A 84 2.72 4.53 16.88
CA PHE A 84 2.76 3.13 17.29
C PHE A 84 2.68 2.93 18.82
N THR A 85 1.96 3.82 19.53
CA THR A 85 1.77 3.77 20.99
C THR A 85 0.55 2.94 21.43
N GLU A 86 -0.38 2.63 20.52
CA GLU A 86 -1.56 1.81 20.79
C GLU A 86 -1.65 0.69 19.75
N ILE A 87 -0.83 -0.34 19.95
CA ILE A 87 -0.72 -1.50 19.06
C ILE A 87 -1.95 -2.39 19.20
N VAL A 88 -2.57 -2.73 18.06
CA VAL A 88 -3.71 -3.66 17.97
C VAL A 88 -3.33 -5.01 17.36
N LEU A 89 -2.21 -5.08 16.63
CA LEU A 89 -1.62 -6.30 16.10
C LEU A 89 -0.10 -6.20 16.17
N ASP A 90 0.58 -7.27 16.59
CA ASP A 90 2.03 -7.41 16.56
C ASP A 90 2.42 -8.87 16.29
N GLU A 91 2.74 -9.18 15.04
CA GLU A 91 3.05 -10.54 14.61
C GLU A 91 4.40 -10.60 13.91
N THR A 92 5.04 -11.78 13.94
CA THR A 92 6.24 -12.05 13.15
C THR A 92 5.97 -13.23 12.23
N MET A 93 6.19 -13.02 10.94
CA MET A 93 5.94 -14.02 9.90
C MET A 93 7.21 -14.24 9.08
N ALA A 94 7.48 -15.48 8.71
CA ALA A 94 8.58 -15.80 7.82
C ALA A 94 8.13 -15.66 6.36
N THR A 95 8.89 -14.92 5.55
CA THR A 95 8.81 -14.96 4.09
C THR A 95 9.89 -15.88 3.54
N THR A 96 9.64 -16.49 2.39
CA THR A 96 10.58 -17.45 1.80
C THR A 96 10.91 -17.08 0.36
N PRO A 97 11.99 -17.63 -0.21
CA PRO A 97 12.31 -17.43 -1.62
C PRO A 97 11.20 -17.91 -2.56
N ALA A 98 10.43 -18.93 -2.16
CA ALA A 98 9.33 -19.47 -2.96
C ALA A 98 8.20 -18.45 -3.16
N SER A 99 8.01 -17.51 -2.22
CA SER A 99 7.08 -16.39 -2.37
C SER A 99 7.75 -15.11 -2.87
N ASP A 100 8.99 -15.17 -3.37
CA ASP A 100 9.82 -14.01 -3.69
C ASP A 100 9.91 -13.02 -2.51
N HIS A 101 9.99 -13.57 -1.29
CA HIS A 101 9.98 -12.82 -0.03
C HIS A 101 8.81 -11.84 0.11
N THR A 102 7.68 -12.15 -0.54
CA THR A 102 6.43 -11.40 -0.35
C THR A 102 5.69 -11.90 0.88
N LEU A 103 5.15 -10.94 1.64
CA LEU A 103 4.26 -11.16 2.76
C LEU A 103 2.87 -10.65 2.39
N ARG A 104 1.86 -11.48 2.59
CA ARG A 104 0.44 -11.10 2.53
C ARG A 104 -0.23 -11.56 3.81
N LEU A 105 -0.74 -10.60 4.57
CA LEU A 105 -1.47 -10.84 5.81
C LEU A 105 -2.89 -10.33 5.66
N VAL A 106 -3.88 -11.15 6.01
CA VAL A 106 -5.27 -10.73 6.15
C VAL A 106 -5.52 -10.57 7.64
N VAL A 107 -5.94 -9.36 8.02
CA VAL A 107 -6.16 -8.95 9.41
C VAL A 107 -7.61 -8.60 9.60
#